data_AF-A0A1Q3G0J9-F1
#
_entry.id   AF-A0A1Q3G0J9-F1
#
_cell.length_a   1.000
_cell.length_b   1.000
_cell.length_c   1.000
_cell.angle_alpha   90.00
_cell.angle_beta   90.00
_cell.angle_gamma   90.00
#
_symmetry.space_group_name_H-M   'P 1'
#
loop_
_entity.id
_entity.type
_entity.pdbx_description
1 polymer ?
#
loop_
_entity_poly.entity_id
_entity_poly.type
_entity_poly.pdbx_seq_one_letter_code
_entity_poly.pdbx_strand_id
1 'polypeptide(L)'
;MEIPDDFLVDADSFYVGMDRLQYVSCRSCSRFTPFLVYLPPHDGIQHIVFGLQKDQLLLCPGCVPKRQVLLQMYPSIGESVICDSAVLAALQGFEYGNPFYRKYARLARTFVTIETRLNGELPANWSFLALDTRFETVRRLFAEIHLLENRKYSGLQEISAVLAAKAAEIQQFYGASQLPVKSPVRTEAIPVVEVQEQQDDCEMPANEMEVVDLLEDVGPSQEETQPLNATLQPYVAIDKRFKLTVLSSKTNYPCDICLLTEKDGLRYGEFVEKHLKRGTFRCHYFCLLSGTHIAQNGHETSGILGFLLSDIFSSYKKYRQNECSYCGQLSAAINCAEPSCSRKFHYICGYKNNCLTQFSGEFFSFCHEHVPIKHPETHHDRQTCLICKDEIGPYNPVTSFCTLCPPELETGETEIVWNHRLCLQKFAFQAGYYFKCPNCYEAKEFTEFARQQGIFVPMRDASWELEKHAFKDIHQYRCCAENCQLVGNKSGGKKREMVGCKACGGATMHMICAGLNDPSDYVCSDCMDATFIKLF
;
A
#
# COMPACT_ATOMS: atom_id res chain seq x y z
N MET A 1 23.24 10.48 -20.02
CA MET A 1 22.68 9.51 -19.07
C MET A 1 21.51 8.88 -19.78
N GLU A 2 21.61 7.60 -20.14
CA GLU A 2 20.49 6.86 -20.71
C GLU A 2 19.42 6.74 -19.63
N ILE A 3 18.23 7.30 -19.89
CA ILE A 3 17.10 7.27 -18.96
C ILE A 3 16.17 6.16 -19.47
N PRO A 4 15.96 5.08 -18.70
CA PRO A 4 15.06 4.01 -19.11
C PRO A 4 13.65 4.54 -19.43
N ASP A 5 13.06 4.08 -20.55
CA ASP A 5 11.77 4.59 -21.07
C ASP A 5 10.63 4.47 -20.05
N ASP A 6 10.71 3.51 -19.14
CA ASP A 6 9.72 3.25 -18.07
C ASP A 6 9.62 4.43 -17.07
N PHE A 7 10.73 5.17 -16.87
CA PHE A 7 10.76 6.35 -16.01
C PHE A 7 10.15 7.59 -16.67
N LEU A 8 9.93 7.56 -17.98
CA LEU A 8 9.43 8.70 -18.73
C LEU A 8 7.91 8.78 -18.72
N VAL A 9 7.16 7.71 -18.45
CA VAL A 9 5.70 7.71 -18.70
C VAL A 9 4.82 7.68 -17.46
N ASP A 10 5.37 7.35 -16.29
CA ASP A 10 4.58 7.23 -15.06
C ASP A 10 4.80 8.42 -14.10
N ALA A 11 3.71 9.13 -13.79
CA ALA A 11 3.69 10.23 -12.83
C ALA A 11 3.85 9.75 -11.37
N ASP A 12 3.48 8.52 -11.06
CA ASP A 12 3.47 7.99 -9.70
C ASP A 12 4.71 7.15 -9.35
N SER A 13 5.54 6.80 -10.33
CA SER A 13 6.86 6.20 -10.09
C SER A 13 7.77 7.19 -9.33
N PHE A 14 8.37 6.77 -8.23
CA PHE A 14 9.34 7.59 -7.49
C PHE A 14 10.75 7.38 -8.02
N TYR A 15 11.42 8.46 -8.42
CA TYR A 15 12.81 8.40 -8.81
C TYR A 15 13.72 8.34 -7.58
N VAL A 16 14.50 7.26 -7.47
CA VAL A 16 15.36 6.94 -6.32
C VAL A 16 16.84 7.17 -6.58
N GLY A 17 17.21 7.66 -7.77
CA GLY A 17 18.60 7.99 -8.07
C GLY A 17 19.17 9.00 -7.08
N MET A 18 20.45 8.83 -6.71
CA MET A 18 21.14 9.73 -5.78
C MET A 18 21.16 11.19 -6.27
N ASP A 19 21.12 11.38 -7.59
CA ASP A 19 21.05 12.67 -8.24
C ASP A 19 19.66 13.32 -8.20
N ARG A 20 18.64 12.70 -7.60
CA ARG A 20 17.32 13.32 -7.42
C ARG A 20 17.38 14.66 -6.67
N LEU A 21 18.34 14.82 -5.76
CA LEU A 21 18.56 16.04 -4.98
C LEU A 21 19.09 17.20 -5.82
N GLN A 22 19.57 16.91 -7.03
CA GLN A 22 20.03 17.88 -8.02
C GLN A 22 18.89 18.43 -8.88
N TYR A 23 17.64 18.04 -8.62
CA TYR A 23 16.46 18.62 -9.26
C TYR A 23 15.65 19.44 -8.27
N VAL A 24 14.96 20.45 -8.80
CA VAL A 24 14.06 21.31 -8.04
C VAL A 24 12.79 20.52 -7.71
N SER A 25 12.56 20.27 -6.42
CA SER A 25 11.45 19.46 -5.88
C SER A 25 10.93 20.06 -4.57
N CYS A 26 9.73 19.64 -4.16
CA CYS A 26 9.17 20.04 -2.88
C CYS A 26 10.05 19.53 -1.72
N ARG A 27 10.47 20.43 -0.84
CA ARG A 27 11.32 20.11 0.32
C ARG A 27 10.58 19.43 1.47
N SER A 28 9.24 19.43 1.44
CA SER A 28 8.42 18.69 2.41
C SER A 28 8.14 17.25 1.96
N CYS A 29 7.57 17.06 0.77
CA CYS A 29 7.14 15.73 0.31
C CYS A 29 8.09 15.07 -0.71
N SER A 30 9.17 15.74 -1.13
CA SER A 30 10.11 15.27 -2.17
C SER A 30 9.49 15.00 -3.55
N ARG A 31 8.24 15.41 -3.78
CA ARG A 31 7.60 15.31 -5.10
C ARG A 31 8.00 16.48 -6.00
N PHE A 32 8.00 16.21 -7.30
CA PHE A 32 8.17 17.20 -8.35
C PHE A 32 6.80 17.74 -8.77
N THR A 33 6.77 18.93 -9.35
CA THR A 33 5.54 19.61 -9.75
C THR A 33 5.90 20.68 -10.76
N PRO A 34 5.06 20.98 -11.77
CA PRO A 34 5.30 22.12 -12.63
C PRO A 34 5.03 23.46 -11.94
N PHE A 35 4.28 23.48 -10.83
CA PHE A 35 4.00 24.68 -10.04
C PHE A 35 4.74 24.58 -8.70
N LEU A 36 5.62 25.54 -8.42
CA LEU A 36 6.44 25.56 -7.21
C LEU A 36 6.17 26.83 -6.42
N VAL A 37 5.91 26.68 -5.13
CA VAL A 37 5.66 27.80 -4.22
C VAL A 37 6.91 28.03 -3.39
N TYR A 38 7.42 29.25 -3.43
CA TYR A 38 8.58 29.71 -2.67
C TYR A 38 8.13 30.70 -1.60
N LEU A 39 8.44 30.39 -0.36
CA LEU A 39 8.17 31.27 0.78
C LEU A 39 9.47 31.99 1.21
N PRO A 40 9.40 33.25 1.66
CA PRO A 40 10.55 33.92 2.23
C PRO A 40 11.02 33.24 3.52
N PRO A 41 12.32 33.17 3.83
CA PRO A 41 12.82 32.60 5.09
C PRO A 41 12.09 33.15 6.32
N HIS A 42 11.71 32.27 7.26
CA HIS A 42 11.02 32.66 8.50
C HIS A 42 11.47 31.81 9.69
N ASP A 43 11.73 32.47 10.82
CA ASP A 43 12.10 31.81 12.08
C ASP A 43 10.92 30.99 12.61
N GLY A 44 11.06 29.66 12.63
CA GLY A 44 10.05 28.74 13.18
C GLY A 44 9.27 27.92 12.16
N ILE A 45 9.48 28.11 10.85
CA ILE A 45 8.84 27.31 9.79
C ILE A 45 9.15 25.80 9.91
N GLN A 46 10.32 25.45 10.43
CA GLN A 46 10.77 24.08 10.73
C GLN A 46 9.90 23.33 11.77
N HIS A 47 9.18 24.07 12.62
CA HIS A 47 8.27 23.47 13.62
C HIS A 47 6.87 23.23 13.06
N ILE A 48 6.56 23.82 11.90
CA ILE A 48 5.25 23.79 11.26
C ILE A 48 5.23 22.79 10.11
N VAL A 49 6.31 22.73 9.33
CA VAL A 49 6.45 21.80 8.21
C VAL A 49 7.66 20.89 8.44
N PHE A 50 7.37 19.62 8.74
CA PHE A 50 8.38 18.61 9.05
C PHE A 50 9.40 18.46 7.90
N GLY A 51 10.69 18.55 8.22
CA GLY A 51 11.80 18.35 7.29
C GLY A 51 12.30 19.60 6.55
N LEU A 52 11.73 20.79 6.77
CA LEU A 52 12.24 22.03 6.16
C LEU A 52 13.39 22.66 6.96
N GLN A 53 14.47 23.00 6.27
CA GLN A 53 15.53 23.87 6.78
C GLN A 53 15.16 25.35 6.59
N LYS A 54 15.69 26.21 7.47
CA LYS A 54 15.41 27.67 7.53
C LYS A 54 15.57 28.39 6.19
N ASP A 55 16.46 27.91 5.32
CA ASP A 55 16.86 28.58 4.08
C ASP A 55 16.33 27.88 2.79
N GLN A 56 15.42 26.90 2.91
CA GLN A 56 14.97 26.07 1.78
C GLN A 56 13.45 25.88 1.74
N LEU A 57 12.70 26.96 1.50
CA LEU A 57 11.23 26.96 1.58
C LEU A 57 10.54 26.76 0.23
N LEU A 58 10.96 25.73 -0.50
CA LEU A 58 10.37 25.36 -1.77
C LEU A 58 9.34 24.25 -1.57
N LEU A 59 8.08 24.54 -1.85
CA LEU A 59 6.94 23.67 -1.59
C LEU A 59 6.16 23.35 -2.88
N CYS A 60 5.56 22.17 -2.95
CA CYS A 60 4.45 21.96 -3.88
C CYS A 60 3.19 22.62 -3.32
N PRO A 61 2.20 22.94 -4.17
CA PRO A 61 0.94 23.56 -3.75
C PRO A 61 0.19 22.78 -2.66
N GLY A 62 0.31 21.44 -2.63
CA GLY A 62 -0.28 20.59 -1.59
C GLY A 62 0.45 20.62 -0.23
N CYS A 63 1.70 21.10 -0.18
CA CYS A 63 2.48 21.23 1.05
C CYS A 63 2.50 22.67 1.60
N VAL A 64 1.85 23.62 0.92
CA VAL A 64 1.75 25.01 1.41
C VAL A 64 0.91 25.04 2.69
N PRO A 65 1.38 25.70 3.77
CA PRO A 65 0.60 25.87 4.99
C PRO A 65 -0.76 26.53 4.73
N LYS A 66 -1.75 26.20 5.55
CA LYS A 66 -3.08 26.84 5.45
C LYS A 66 -2.98 28.36 5.65
N ARG A 67 -3.89 29.11 5.02
CA ARG A 67 -3.97 30.58 5.11
C ARG A 67 -3.77 31.15 6.51
N GLN A 68 -4.42 30.59 7.53
CA GLN A 68 -4.28 31.06 8.92
C GLN A 68 -2.83 31.02 9.41
N VAL A 69 -2.11 29.95 9.08
CA VAL A 69 -0.70 29.78 9.47
C VAL A 69 0.19 30.71 8.64
N LEU A 70 -0.09 30.85 7.34
CA LEU A 70 0.62 31.79 6.48
C LEU A 70 0.51 33.23 6.98
N LEU A 71 -0.67 33.67 7.41
CA LEU A 71 -0.88 35.03 7.93
C LEU A 71 -0.29 35.26 9.32
N GLN A 72 -0.12 34.21 10.12
CA GLN A 72 0.63 34.31 11.37
C GLN A 72 2.13 34.57 11.11
N MET A 73 2.67 33.97 10.05
CA MET A 73 4.09 34.10 9.68
C MET A 73 4.36 35.35 8.85
N TYR A 74 3.47 35.68 7.94
CA TYR A 74 3.58 36.81 7.03
C TYR A 74 2.29 37.63 7.08
N PRO A 75 2.11 38.52 8.07
CA PRO A 75 0.85 39.23 8.25
C PRO A 75 0.43 40.10 7.05
N SER A 76 1.37 40.51 6.22
CA SER A 76 1.15 41.39 5.06
C SER A 76 0.69 40.69 3.78
N ILE A 77 0.64 39.35 3.73
CA ILE A 77 0.36 38.61 2.48
C ILE A 77 -1.13 38.24 2.31
N GLY A 78 -2.03 38.94 3.01
CA GLY A 78 -3.48 38.68 3.00
C GLY A 78 -4.11 38.57 1.62
N GLU A 79 -3.62 39.38 0.68
CA GLU A 79 -4.07 39.45 -0.71
C GLU A 79 -3.21 38.65 -1.69
N SER A 80 -2.19 37.94 -1.19
CA SER A 80 -1.31 37.14 -2.03
C SER A 80 -2.05 35.94 -2.62
N VAL A 81 -1.71 35.57 -3.85
CA VAL A 81 -2.26 34.40 -4.55
C VAL A 81 -2.04 33.10 -3.79
N ILE A 82 -1.02 33.02 -2.94
CA ILE A 82 -0.77 31.83 -2.11
C ILE A 82 -1.72 31.74 -0.90
N CYS A 83 -2.45 32.80 -0.58
CA CYS A 83 -3.49 32.82 0.45
C CYS A 83 -4.89 32.56 -0.12
N ASP A 84 -5.03 32.55 -1.45
CA ASP A 84 -6.28 32.21 -2.14
C ASP A 84 -6.42 30.69 -2.28
N SER A 85 -7.46 30.14 -1.64
CA SER A 85 -7.71 28.71 -1.64
C SER A 85 -8.10 28.16 -3.01
N ALA A 86 -8.79 28.95 -3.85
CA ALA A 86 -9.17 28.53 -5.19
C ALA A 86 -7.94 28.47 -6.10
N VAL A 87 -7.06 29.48 -6.02
CA VAL A 87 -5.80 29.50 -6.77
C VAL A 87 -4.88 28.36 -6.32
N LEU A 88 -4.68 28.16 -5.02
CA LEU A 88 -3.88 27.03 -4.53
C LEU A 88 -4.45 25.68 -4.98
N ALA A 89 -5.77 25.49 -4.91
CA ALA A 89 -6.42 24.27 -5.41
C ALA A 89 -6.21 24.08 -6.92
N ALA A 90 -6.17 25.17 -7.69
CA ALA A 90 -5.93 25.14 -9.13
C ALA A 90 -4.49 24.72 -9.47
N LEU A 91 -3.52 25.03 -8.60
CA LEU A 91 -2.11 24.63 -8.76
C LEU A 91 -1.85 23.18 -8.31
N GLN A 92 -2.77 22.54 -7.59
CA GLN A 92 -2.63 21.17 -7.09
C GLN A 92 -3.03 20.10 -8.13
N GLY A 93 -2.55 18.88 -7.91
CA GLY A 93 -2.89 17.69 -8.70
C GLY A 93 -1.89 17.37 -9.81
N PHE A 94 -0.92 18.26 -10.02
CA PHE A 94 0.17 18.15 -10.99
C PHE A 94 1.48 17.64 -10.37
N GLU A 95 1.45 17.13 -9.14
CA GLU A 95 2.61 16.52 -8.48
C GLU A 95 2.89 15.12 -9.03
N TYR A 96 4.18 14.77 -9.13
CA TYR A 96 4.67 13.49 -9.64
C TYR A 96 5.98 13.06 -8.92
N GLY A 97 6.29 11.77 -8.94
CA GLY A 97 7.42 11.17 -8.22
C GLY A 97 8.74 11.16 -8.99
N ASN A 98 8.72 11.42 -10.30
CA ASN A 98 9.86 11.24 -11.19
C ASN A 98 10.23 12.53 -11.96
N PRO A 99 11.43 13.11 -11.81
CA PRO A 99 11.81 14.34 -12.52
C PRO A 99 11.80 14.17 -14.05
N PHE A 100 11.83 12.94 -14.54
CA PHE A 100 11.82 12.59 -15.96
C PHE A 100 10.44 12.31 -16.54
N TYR A 101 9.36 12.49 -15.77
CA TYR A 101 7.99 12.33 -16.26
C TYR A 101 7.74 13.16 -17.53
N ARG A 102 7.65 12.51 -18.69
CA ARG A 102 7.72 13.04 -20.07
C ARG A 102 6.83 14.23 -20.29
N LYS A 103 5.65 14.24 -19.66
CA LYS A 103 4.68 15.32 -19.76
C LYS A 103 5.21 16.65 -19.20
N TYR A 104 5.94 16.60 -18.08
CA TYR A 104 6.40 17.80 -17.35
C TYR A 104 7.93 17.94 -17.30
N ALA A 105 8.69 16.92 -17.68
CA ALA A 105 10.15 16.92 -17.61
C ALA A 105 10.79 17.96 -18.54
N ARG A 106 10.15 18.26 -19.67
CA ARG A 106 10.63 19.25 -20.64
C ARG A 106 10.08 20.66 -20.41
N LEU A 107 9.19 20.83 -19.44
CA LEU A 107 8.54 22.11 -19.20
C LEU A 107 9.26 22.90 -18.10
N ALA A 108 9.47 24.18 -18.34
CA ALA A 108 9.84 25.14 -17.30
C ALA A 108 8.81 25.12 -16.16
N ARG A 109 9.28 25.28 -14.93
CA ARG A 109 8.46 25.37 -13.72
C ARG A 109 7.90 26.77 -13.57
N THR A 110 6.65 26.87 -13.16
CA THR A 110 6.03 28.12 -12.74
C THR A 110 6.36 28.34 -11.27
N PHE A 111 7.13 29.38 -10.99
CA PHE A 111 7.64 29.76 -9.68
C PHE A 111 6.76 30.85 -9.07
N VAL A 112 6.09 30.53 -7.97
CA VAL A 112 5.10 31.36 -7.29
C VAL A 112 5.67 31.82 -5.95
N THR A 113 5.69 33.12 -5.73
CA THR A 113 6.15 33.79 -4.51
C THR A 113 5.01 34.55 -3.83
N ILE A 114 5.25 35.13 -2.66
CA ILE A 114 4.24 35.95 -1.95
C ILE A 114 3.86 37.22 -2.72
N GLU A 115 4.74 37.72 -3.58
CA GLU A 115 4.53 38.91 -4.42
C GLU A 115 3.83 38.61 -5.75
N THR A 116 3.61 37.33 -6.06
CA THR A 116 3.05 36.91 -7.34
C THR A 116 1.65 37.46 -7.56
N ARG A 117 1.40 37.98 -8.75
CA ARG A 117 0.07 38.43 -9.22
C ARG A 117 -0.32 37.65 -10.47
N LEU A 118 -1.62 37.48 -10.68
CA LEU A 118 -2.15 36.80 -11.86
C LEU A 118 -2.48 37.82 -12.96
N ASN A 119 -2.27 37.44 -14.22
CA ASN A 119 -2.63 38.20 -15.42
C ASN A 119 -4.12 38.05 -15.81
N GLY A 120 -4.98 37.79 -14.83
CA GLY A 120 -6.40 37.52 -15.04
C GLY A 120 -7.00 36.73 -13.88
N GLU A 121 -8.27 36.36 -14.04
CA GLU A 121 -9.01 35.57 -13.05
C GLU A 121 -9.08 34.10 -13.47
N LEU A 122 -9.16 33.23 -12.46
CA LEU A 122 -9.35 31.80 -12.68
C LEU A 122 -10.78 31.55 -13.22
N PRO A 123 -10.95 30.86 -14.36
CA PRO A 123 -12.28 30.62 -14.93
C PRO A 123 -13.20 29.87 -13.97
N ALA A 124 -14.46 30.26 -13.84
CA ALA A 124 -15.39 29.65 -12.88
C ALA A 124 -15.56 28.12 -13.04
N ASN A 125 -15.39 27.60 -14.26
CA ASN A 125 -15.51 26.18 -14.60
C ASN A 125 -14.16 25.43 -14.62
N TRP A 126 -13.06 26.04 -14.14
CA TRP A 126 -11.71 25.47 -14.26
C TRP A 126 -11.60 24.03 -13.71
N SER A 127 -12.35 23.70 -12.66
CA SER A 127 -12.34 22.40 -11.99
C SER A 127 -12.91 21.27 -12.87
N PHE A 128 -13.81 21.61 -13.80
CA PHE A 128 -14.46 20.66 -14.72
C PHE A 128 -13.65 20.42 -16.00
N LEU A 129 -12.59 21.19 -16.25
CA LEU A 129 -11.75 21.03 -17.42
C LEU A 129 -10.91 19.74 -17.33
N ALA A 130 -10.60 19.15 -18.48
CA ALA A 130 -9.65 18.04 -18.57
C ALA A 130 -8.28 18.45 -18.03
N LEU A 131 -7.50 17.50 -17.49
CA LEU A 131 -6.25 17.78 -16.76
C LEU A 131 -5.23 18.58 -17.59
N ASP A 132 -5.10 18.29 -18.88
CA ASP A 132 -4.22 19.02 -19.81
C ASP A 132 -4.68 20.46 -20.03
N THR A 133 -5.97 20.64 -20.26
CA THR A 133 -6.60 21.94 -20.40
C THR A 133 -6.47 22.75 -19.10
N ARG A 134 -6.61 22.11 -17.93
CA ARG A 134 -6.39 22.74 -16.62
C ARG A 134 -4.95 23.22 -16.48
N PHE A 135 -3.97 22.39 -16.79
CA PHE A 135 -2.56 22.74 -16.69
C PHE A 135 -2.26 24.01 -17.49
N GLU A 136 -2.67 24.02 -18.76
CA GLU A 136 -2.41 25.15 -19.67
C GLU A 136 -3.20 26.41 -19.27
N THR A 137 -4.46 26.24 -18.84
CA THR A 137 -5.30 27.34 -18.35
C THR A 137 -4.67 28.03 -17.15
N VAL A 138 -4.23 27.26 -16.15
CA VAL A 138 -3.62 27.80 -14.93
C VAL A 138 -2.25 28.39 -15.24
N ARG A 139 -1.44 27.75 -16.09
CA ARG A 139 -0.12 28.26 -16.49
C ARG A 139 -0.19 29.64 -17.14
N ARG A 140 -1.22 29.91 -17.97
CA ARG A 140 -1.42 31.21 -18.65
C ARG A 140 -1.74 32.36 -17.71
N LEU A 141 -2.16 32.08 -16.47
CA LEU A 141 -2.42 33.13 -15.48
C LEU A 141 -1.13 33.79 -14.97
N PHE A 142 0.03 33.17 -15.19
CA PHE A 142 1.32 33.69 -14.72
C PHE A 142 2.07 34.36 -15.86
N ALA A 143 2.64 35.53 -15.60
CA ALA A 143 3.58 36.18 -16.52
C ALA A 143 4.83 35.29 -16.75
N GLU A 144 5.47 35.44 -17.90
CA GLU A 144 6.67 34.65 -18.26
C GLU A 144 7.82 34.80 -17.25
N ILE A 145 7.85 35.91 -16.51
CA ILE A 145 8.81 36.13 -15.42
C ILE A 145 8.75 35.04 -14.33
N HIS A 146 7.63 34.32 -14.21
CA HIS A 146 7.49 33.20 -13.27
C HIS A 146 8.14 31.90 -13.77
N LEU A 147 8.59 31.82 -15.02
CA LEU A 147 9.17 30.61 -15.57
C LEU A 147 10.60 30.40 -15.08
N LEU A 148 10.84 29.24 -14.48
CA LEU A 148 12.13 28.74 -14.02
C LEU A 148 12.52 27.51 -14.84
N GLU A 149 13.75 27.47 -15.33
CA GLU A 149 14.26 26.34 -16.11
C GLU A 149 14.15 25.02 -15.33
N ASN A 150 13.63 23.97 -15.97
CA ASN A 150 13.63 22.63 -15.37
C ASN A 150 14.82 21.83 -15.87
N ARG A 151 15.91 21.83 -15.09
CA ARG A 151 17.12 21.08 -15.40
C ARG A 151 17.70 20.40 -14.17
N LYS A 152 18.71 19.58 -14.41
CA LYS A 152 19.59 19.05 -13.37
C LYS A 152 20.63 20.12 -13.01
N TYR A 153 20.82 20.37 -11.73
CA TYR A 153 21.78 21.31 -11.17
C TYR A 153 23.03 20.58 -10.65
N SER A 154 24.12 21.31 -10.41
CA SER A 154 25.35 20.74 -9.84
C SER A 154 25.16 20.29 -8.38
N GLY A 155 24.30 20.99 -7.62
CA GLY A 155 24.01 20.66 -6.22
C GLY A 155 23.06 21.64 -5.55
N LEU A 156 22.82 21.44 -4.26
CA LEU A 156 21.87 22.24 -3.47
C LEU A 156 22.24 23.73 -3.38
N GLN A 157 23.53 24.06 -3.39
CA GLN A 157 23.99 25.46 -3.33
C GLN A 157 23.60 26.24 -4.60
N GLU A 158 23.79 25.65 -5.79
CA GLU A 158 23.36 26.26 -7.05
C GLU A 158 21.83 26.41 -7.06
N ILE A 159 21.09 25.38 -6.62
CA ILE A 159 19.63 25.46 -6.52
C ILE A 159 19.23 26.64 -5.63
N SER A 160 19.76 26.73 -4.40
CA SER A 160 19.43 27.85 -3.49
C SER A 160 19.72 29.22 -4.10
N ALA A 161 20.87 29.39 -4.76
CA ALA A 161 21.24 30.65 -5.41
C ALA A 161 20.27 31.02 -6.55
N VAL A 162 19.92 30.05 -7.40
CA VAL A 162 18.98 30.24 -8.52
C VAL A 162 17.58 30.58 -8.01
N LEU A 163 17.09 29.91 -6.98
CA LEU A 163 15.77 30.18 -6.40
C LEU A 163 15.72 31.59 -5.77
N ALA A 164 16.77 32.00 -5.05
CA ALA A 164 16.86 33.32 -4.45
C ALA A 164 16.91 34.43 -5.51
N ALA A 165 17.72 34.25 -6.56
CA ALA A 165 17.78 35.18 -7.69
C ALA A 165 16.42 35.30 -8.39
N LYS A 166 15.72 34.17 -8.59
CA LYS A 166 14.40 34.16 -9.22
C LYS A 166 13.33 34.86 -8.37
N ALA A 167 13.38 34.68 -7.06
CA ALA A 167 12.48 35.38 -6.14
C ALA A 167 12.71 36.90 -6.17
N ALA A 168 13.98 37.34 -6.16
CA ALA A 168 14.34 38.76 -6.24
C ALA A 168 13.89 39.39 -7.57
N GLU A 169 14.02 38.65 -8.68
CA GLU A 169 13.55 39.08 -10.00
C GLU A 169 12.03 39.33 -10.01
N ILE A 170 11.23 38.39 -9.47
CA ILE A 170 9.76 38.52 -9.37
C ILE A 170 9.39 39.68 -8.42
N GLN A 171 10.08 39.80 -7.30
CA GLN A 171 9.86 40.89 -6.34
C GLN A 171 10.12 42.25 -7.00
N GLN A 172 11.19 42.39 -7.79
CA GLN A 172 11.49 43.62 -8.51
C GLN A 172 10.43 43.92 -9.58
N PHE A 173 9.98 42.90 -10.32
CA PHE A 173 8.96 43.03 -11.36
C PHE A 173 7.65 43.61 -10.82
N TYR A 174 7.17 43.11 -9.68
CA TYR A 174 5.95 43.61 -9.04
C TYR A 174 6.16 44.80 -8.10
N GLY A 175 7.39 45.00 -7.59
CA GLY A 175 7.76 46.09 -6.69
C GLY A 175 8.07 47.41 -7.39
N ALA A 176 8.52 47.39 -8.65
CA ALA A 176 8.83 48.58 -9.45
C ALA A 176 7.62 49.17 -10.20
N SER A 177 6.47 48.48 -10.18
CA SER A 177 5.30 48.83 -10.99
C SER A 177 4.26 49.62 -10.18
N GLN A 178 4.25 50.94 -10.31
CA GLN A 178 2.97 51.65 -10.35
C GLN A 178 2.20 51.09 -11.55
N LEU A 179 0.99 50.60 -11.27
CA LEU A 179 0.03 49.94 -12.16
C LEU A 179 0.11 50.38 -13.64
N PRO A 180 0.25 49.47 -14.61
CA PRO A 180 -0.33 49.68 -15.93
C PRO A 180 -1.85 49.53 -15.82
N VAL A 181 -2.55 50.61 -16.17
CA VAL A 181 -3.98 50.63 -16.44
C VAL A 181 -4.32 49.51 -17.44
N LYS A 182 -5.45 48.81 -17.19
CA LYS A 182 -6.03 47.77 -18.05
C LYS A 182 -6.03 48.22 -19.52
N SER A 183 -5.22 47.58 -20.35
CA SER A 183 -5.41 47.58 -21.81
C SER A 183 -6.33 46.40 -22.17
N PRO A 184 -7.38 46.60 -22.99
CA PRO A 184 -8.25 45.50 -23.41
C PRO A 184 -7.50 44.63 -24.42
N VAL A 185 -7.32 43.35 -24.10
CA VAL A 185 -6.80 42.36 -25.05
C VAL A 185 -7.95 41.91 -25.96
N ARG A 186 -7.70 41.98 -27.28
CA ARG A 186 -8.59 41.50 -28.33
C ARG A 186 -8.80 39.99 -28.19
N THR A 187 -10.06 39.58 -28.07
CA THR A 187 -10.50 38.19 -28.25
C THR A 187 -10.52 37.86 -29.73
N GLU A 188 -9.51 37.13 -30.21
CA GLU A 188 -9.67 36.33 -31.43
C GLU A 188 -10.20 34.95 -31.02
N ALA A 189 -11.39 34.63 -31.52
CA ALA A 189 -12.09 33.38 -31.25
C ALA A 189 -11.36 32.20 -31.93
N ILE A 190 -11.18 31.11 -31.18
CA ILE A 190 -10.72 29.82 -31.71
C ILE A 190 -11.94 29.11 -32.31
N PRO A 191 -11.84 28.46 -33.50
CA PRO A 191 -12.97 27.79 -34.13
C PRO A 191 -13.37 26.55 -33.32
N VAL A 192 -14.66 26.44 -33.01
CA VAL A 192 -15.28 25.24 -32.46
C VAL A 192 -15.45 24.24 -33.60
N VAL A 193 -14.85 23.05 -33.46
CA VAL A 193 -15.15 21.91 -34.33
C VAL A 193 -16.33 21.18 -33.68
N GLU A 194 -17.49 21.26 -34.31
CA GLU A 194 -18.68 20.49 -33.91
C GLU A 194 -18.47 19.01 -34.22
N VAL A 195 -18.55 18.17 -33.20
CA VAL A 195 -18.73 16.73 -33.32
C VAL A 195 -20.20 16.46 -32.98
N GLN A 196 -20.95 15.96 -33.95
CA GLN A 196 -22.35 15.57 -33.79
C GLN A 196 -22.43 14.32 -32.91
N GLU A 197 -22.97 14.45 -31.69
CA GLU A 197 -23.39 13.31 -30.88
C GLU A 197 -24.90 13.10 -31.07
N GLN A 198 -25.26 11.89 -31.50
CA GLN A 198 -26.65 11.43 -31.59
C GLN A 198 -27.18 11.16 -30.17
N GLN A 199 -28.28 11.82 -29.82
CA GLN A 199 -29.07 11.60 -28.61
C GLN A 199 -29.84 10.28 -28.72
N ASP A 200 -29.62 9.38 -27.76
CA ASP A 200 -30.62 8.38 -27.35
C ASP A 200 -31.02 8.71 -25.90
N ASP A 201 -32.26 9.15 -25.74
CA ASP A 201 -32.89 9.50 -24.47
C ASP A 201 -33.27 8.22 -23.69
N CYS A 202 -32.95 8.18 -22.40
CA CYS A 202 -33.65 7.31 -21.47
C CYS A 202 -33.69 7.96 -20.08
N GLU A 203 -34.82 8.61 -19.78
CA GLU A 203 -35.17 9.11 -18.45
C GLU A 203 -35.51 7.96 -17.50
N MET A 204 -35.05 8.06 -16.24
CA MET A 204 -35.58 7.29 -15.12
C MET A 204 -35.80 8.22 -13.91
N PRO A 205 -36.90 8.06 -13.15
CA PRO A 205 -37.36 9.05 -12.19
C PRO A 205 -36.62 8.96 -10.84
N ALA A 206 -36.54 10.12 -10.19
CA ALA A 206 -36.10 10.29 -8.82
C ALA A 206 -37.08 9.67 -7.84
N ASN A 207 -36.57 8.98 -6.83
CA ASN A 207 -37.32 8.71 -5.60
C ASN A 207 -36.43 9.05 -4.41
N GLU A 208 -36.85 10.07 -3.67
CA GLU A 208 -36.31 10.50 -2.39
C GLU A 208 -36.66 9.46 -1.32
N MET A 209 -35.75 9.16 -0.41
CA MET A 209 -36.12 8.45 0.82
C MET A 209 -35.32 9.00 2.01
N GLU A 210 -36.08 9.38 3.03
CA GLU A 210 -35.72 10.17 4.19
C GLU A 210 -34.76 9.46 5.15
N VAL A 211 -33.96 10.30 5.82
CA VAL A 211 -33.07 9.96 6.92
C VAL A 211 -33.89 9.92 8.21
N VAL A 212 -33.84 8.82 8.96
CA VAL A 212 -34.31 8.77 10.35
C VAL A 212 -33.17 8.31 11.26
N ASP A 213 -32.71 9.26 12.08
CA ASP A 213 -31.84 9.09 13.24
C ASP A 213 -32.60 8.40 14.38
N LEU A 214 -32.01 7.37 15.00
CA LEU A 214 -32.28 7.01 16.39
C LEU A 214 -30.99 6.52 17.06
N LEU A 215 -30.59 7.28 18.09
CA LEU A 215 -29.58 6.96 19.09
C LEU A 215 -30.22 6.31 20.33
N GLU A 216 -29.34 5.81 21.21
CA GLU A 216 -29.53 5.29 22.59
C GLU A 216 -29.78 3.76 22.61
N ASP A 217 -29.00 2.92 23.30
CA ASP A 217 -28.59 3.01 24.71
C ASP A 217 -27.52 1.96 25.06
N VAL A 218 -26.74 2.21 26.12
CA VAL A 218 -25.68 1.35 26.66
C VAL A 218 -26.16 0.67 27.95
N GLY A 219 -26.02 -0.66 28.05
CA GLY A 219 -26.26 -1.46 29.26
C GLY A 219 -25.57 -2.83 29.19
N PRO A 220 -25.27 -3.49 30.34
CA PRO A 220 -23.96 -4.10 30.57
C PRO A 220 -23.81 -5.59 30.20
N SER A 221 -22.53 -5.93 30.00
CA SER A 221 -21.86 -7.23 29.87
C SER A 221 -22.58 -8.47 30.39
N GLN A 222 -22.77 -9.45 29.49
CA GLN A 222 -22.83 -10.87 29.81
C GLN A 222 -21.82 -11.62 28.93
N GLU A 223 -21.03 -12.49 29.58
CA GLU A 223 -20.07 -13.39 28.96
C GLU A 223 -20.81 -14.39 28.07
N GLU A 224 -20.72 -14.19 26.74
CA GLU A 224 -21.09 -15.20 25.76
C GLU A 224 -19.81 -15.69 25.05
N THR A 225 -19.58 -16.98 25.17
CA THR A 225 -18.55 -17.75 24.46
C THR A 225 -18.66 -17.51 22.95
N GLN A 226 -17.69 -16.78 22.38
CA GLN A 226 -17.64 -16.52 20.95
C GLN A 226 -17.21 -17.78 20.17
N PRO A 227 -17.88 -18.14 19.06
CA PRO A 227 -17.41 -19.20 18.17
C PRO A 227 -16.13 -18.75 17.46
N LEU A 228 -15.22 -19.69 17.20
CA LEU A 228 -14.03 -19.55 16.34
C LEU A 228 -14.45 -19.26 14.88
N ASN A 229 -14.91 -18.05 14.62
CA ASN A 229 -14.84 -17.41 13.31
C ASN A 229 -13.96 -16.17 13.49
N ALA A 230 -12.66 -16.41 13.68
CA ALA A 230 -11.65 -15.37 13.56
C ALA A 230 -11.80 -14.78 12.16
N THR A 231 -12.32 -13.54 12.09
CA THR A 231 -12.36 -12.78 10.85
C THR A 231 -10.92 -12.62 10.40
N LEU A 232 -10.52 -13.33 9.34
CA LEU A 232 -9.15 -13.28 8.81
C LEU A 232 -8.79 -11.81 8.60
N GLN A 233 -7.77 -11.33 9.31
CA GLN A 233 -7.31 -9.96 9.17
C GLN A 233 -6.75 -9.73 7.76
N PRO A 234 -6.98 -8.53 7.16
CA PRO A 234 -6.47 -8.24 5.85
C PRO A 234 -4.95 -8.37 5.78
N TYR A 235 -4.43 -9.17 4.84
CA TYR A 235 -2.98 -9.41 4.69
C TYR A 235 -2.32 -8.52 3.64
N VAL A 236 -3.08 -8.00 2.68
CA VAL A 236 -2.59 -6.93 1.80
C VAL A 236 -2.39 -5.70 2.68
N ALA A 237 -1.15 -5.21 2.75
CA ALA A 237 -0.78 -4.08 3.60
C ALA A 237 -1.71 -2.87 3.36
N ILE A 238 -2.65 -2.63 4.28
CA ILE A 238 -3.48 -1.43 4.31
C ILE A 238 -2.65 -0.29 4.89
N ASP A 239 -1.53 0.05 4.25
CA ASP A 239 -0.89 1.33 4.56
C ASP A 239 -1.68 2.42 3.82
N LYS A 240 -2.27 3.30 4.64
CA LYS A 240 -3.07 4.45 4.21
C LYS A 240 -2.35 5.34 3.20
N ARG A 241 -1.01 5.27 3.11
CA ARG A 241 -0.20 5.98 2.11
C ARG A 241 -0.40 5.45 0.69
N PHE A 242 -0.75 4.17 0.50
CA PHE A 242 -0.88 3.54 -0.81
C PHE A 242 -2.28 3.61 -1.42
N LYS A 243 -3.24 4.19 -0.69
CA LYS A 243 -4.67 4.29 -1.08
C LYS A 243 -5.27 2.95 -1.52
N LEU A 244 -4.84 1.88 -0.86
CA LEU A 244 -5.28 0.51 -1.09
C LEU A 244 -6.21 0.10 0.06
N THR A 245 -7.40 -0.39 -0.28
CA THR A 245 -8.40 -0.86 0.68
C THR A 245 -8.77 -2.30 0.32
N VAL A 246 -8.97 -3.14 1.34
CA VAL A 246 -9.53 -4.49 1.15
C VAL A 246 -11.03 -4.37 1.36
N LEU A 247 -11.80 -4.70 0.31
CA LEU A 247 -13.26 -4.62 0.37
C LEU A 247 -13.85 -5.91 0.93
N SER A 248 -14.96 -5.77 1.65
CA SER A 248 -15.75 -6.91 2.12
C SER A 248 -16.34 -7.70 0.95
N SER A 249 -16.48 -9.02 1.15
CA SER A 249 -17.17 -9.96 0.26
C SER A 249 -18.63 -9.61 -0.02
N LYS A 250 -19.25 -8.73 0.79
CA LYS A 250 -20.64 -8.27 0.61
C LYS A 250 -20.83 -7.28 -0.55
N THR A 251 -19.76 -6.71 -1.10
CA THR A 251 -19.85 -5.78 -2.23
C THR A 251 -20.11 -6.55 -3.54
N ASN A 252 -20.90 -6.01 -4.46
CA ASN A 252 -21.19 -6.68 -5.76
C ASN A 252 -20.35 -6.13 -6.94
N TYR A 253 -19.28 -5.39 -6.67
CA TYR A 253 -18.43 -4.87 -7.73
C TYR A 253 -17.68 -5.99 -8.47
N PRO A 254 -17.61 -5.97 -9.81
CA PRO A 254 -16.80 -6.92 -10.56
C PRO A 254 -15.30 -6.64 -10.39
N CYS A 255 -14.49 -7.68 -10.54
CA CYS A 255 -13.04 -7.55 -10.70
C CYS A 255 -12.71 -6.95 -12.07
N ASP A 256 -11.90 -5.91 -12.13
CA ASP A 256 -11.48 -5.26 -13.37
C ASP A 256 -10.60 -6.17 -14.26
N ILE A 257 -9.97 -7.20 -13.68
CA ILE A 257 -9.16 -8.19 -14.42
C ILE A 257 -10.04 -9.30 -14.99
N CYS A 258 -10.81 -10.01 -14.17
CA CYS A 258 -11.55 -11.21 -14.60
C CYS A 258 -13.02 -10.96 -14.94
N LEU A 259 -13.55 -9.76 -14.64
CA LEU A 259 -14.96 -9.36 -14.80
C LEU A 259 -15.97 -10.14 -13.96
N LEU A 260 -15.52 -11.08 -13.11
CA LEU A 260 -16.38 -11.82 -12.19
C LEU A 260 -16.58 -11.04 -10.89
N THR A 261 -17.76 -11.20 -10.27
CA THR A 261 -18.15 -10.55 -9.01
C THR A 261 -17.92 -11.42 -7.77
N GLU A 262 -17.69 -12.72 -7.97
CA GLU A 262 -17.51 -13.69 -6.89
C GLU A 262 -16.24 -13.43 -6.09
N LYS A 263 -16.35 -13.35 -4.76
CA LYS A 263 -15.27 -12.97 -3.85
C LYS A 263 -15.13 -13.98 -2.72
N ASP A 264 -13.90 -14.39 -2.47
CA ASP A 264 -13.51 -15.20 -1.33
C ASP A 264 -12.03 -14.91 -1.06
N GLY A 265 -11.73 -14.18 0.02
CA GLY A 265 -10.37 -13.74 0.32
C GLY A 265 -9.37 -14.88 0.51
N LEU A 266 -9.86 -16.05 0.94
CA LEU A 266 -9.06 -17.24 1.17
C LEU A 266 -8.80 -18.01 -0.14
N ARG A 267 -9.82 -18.11 -1.00
CA ARG A 267 -9.73 -18.90 -2.24
C ARG A 267 -9.21 -18.10 -3.41
N TYR A 268 -9.63 -16.84 -3.56
CA TYR A 268 -9.38 -15.98 -4.72
C TYR A 268 -8.44 -14.81 -4.39
N GLY A 269 -7.92 -14.77 -3.17
CA GLY A 269 -7.15 -13.67 -2.64
C GLY A 269 -8.04 -12.49 -2.29
N GLU A 270 -7.50 -11.56 -1.50
CA GLU A 270 -8.23 -10.38 -1.09
C GLU A 270 -8.74 -9.57 -2.28
N PHE A 271 -9.97 -9.08 -2.17
CA PHE A 271 -10.54 -8.15 -3.14
C PHE A 271 -10.05 -6.74 -2.81
N VAL A 272 -9.08 -6.27 -3.58
CA VAL A 272 -8.41 -4.99 -3.35
C VAL A 272 -9.07 -3.89 -4.18
N GLU A 273 -9.23 -2.72 -3.60
CA GLU A 273 -9.61 -1.48 -4.27
C GLU A 273 -8.48 -0.47 -4.14
N LYS A 274 -8.06 0.09 -5.28
CA LYS A 274 -7.09 1.17 -5.35
C LYS A 274 -7.78 2.42 -5.87
N HIS A 275 -7.77 3.47 -5.07
CA HIS A 275 -8.29 4.77 -5.49
C HIS A 275 -7.32 5.46 -6.44
N LEU A 276 -7.79 5.78 -7.63
CA LEU A 276 -7.04 6.50 -8.66
C LEU A 276 -7.41 7.99 -8.64
N LYS A 277 -6.63 8.82 -9.35
CA LYS A 277 -7.03 10.24 -9.57
C LYS A 277 -8.36 10.34 -10.32
N ARG A 278 -8.69 9.34 -11.14
CA ARG A 278 -9.95 9.22 -11.89
C ARG A 278 -10.48 7.79 -11.74
N GLY A 279 -11.49 7.62 -10.89
CA GLY A 279 -12.11 6.32 -10.63
C GLY A 279 -11.36 5.43 -9.65
N THR A 280 -11.71 4.16 -9.67
CA THR A 280 -11.20 3.13 -8.78
C THR A 280 -10.86 1.90 -9.59
N PHE A 281 -9.75 1.25 -9.26
CA PHE A 281 -9.41 -0.06 -9.79
C PHE A 281 -9.65 -1.11 -8.72
N ARG A 282 -10.32 -2.21 -9.06
CA ARG A 282 -10.75 -3.26 -8.14
C ARG A 282 -10.38 -4.61 -8.71
N CYS A 283 -9.68 -5.45 -7.95
CA CYS A 283 -9.38 -6.79 -8.42
C CYS A 283 -9.25 -7.81 -7.29
N HIS A 284 -9.37 -9.09 -7.67
CA HIS A 284 -8.88 -10.18 -6.85
C HIS A 284 -7.36 -10.18 -6.89
N TYR A 285 -6.71 -10.20 -5.72
CA TYR A 285 -5.25 -10.22 -5.66
C TYR A 285 -4.66 -11.44 -6.37
N PHE A 286 -5.31 -12.61 -6.33
CA PHE A 286 -4.80 -13.78 -7.07
C PHE A 286 -4.99 -13.67 -8.58
N CYS A 287 -5.97 -12.89 -9.08
CA CYS A 287 -6.03 -12.58 -10.52
C CYS A 287 -4.85 -11.71 -10.97
N LEU A 288 -4.31 -10.89 -10.07
CA LEU A 288 -3.13 -10.07 -10.34
C LEU A 288 -1.87 -10.94 -10.38
N LEU A 289 -1.66 -11.79 -9.35
CA LEU A 289 -0.50 -12.68 -9.27
C LEU A 289 -0.42 -13.68 -10.42
N SER A 290 -1.55 -14.28 -10.81
CA SER A 290 -1.59 -15.38 -11.79
C SER A 290 -1.72 -14.91 -13.25
N GLY A 291 -1.91 -13.62 -13.50
CA GLY A 291 -2.14 -13.10 -14.85
C GLY A 291 -0.87 -13.19 -15.70
N THR A 292 -0.88 -14.04 -16.73
CA THR A 292 0.31 -14.37 -17.52
C THR A 292 1.00 -13.17 -18.17
N HIS A 293 0.25 -12.11 -18.48
CA HIS A 293 0.77 -10.91 -19.13
C HIS A 293 0.75 -9.68 -18.22
N ILE A 294 0.55 -9.87 -16.91
CA ILE A 294 0.53 -8.79 -15.92
C ILE A 294 1.89 -8.74 -15.23
N ALA A 295 2.76 -7.83 -15.68
CA ALA A 295 4.10 -7.69 -15.11
C ALA A 295 4.07 -7.02 -13.73
N GLN A 296 5.01 -7.41 -12.87
CA GLN A 296 5.24 -6.83 -11.54
C GLN A 296 6.59 -6.08 -11.54
N ASN A 297 6.70 -5.02 -12.33
CA ASN A 297 7.97 -4.28 -12.48
C ASN A 297 8.22 -3.23 -11.38
N GLY A 298 7.26 -3.01 -10.48
CA GLY A 298 7.35 -2.02 -9.43
C GLY A 298 8.05 -2.53 -8.16
N HIS A 299 8.48 -1.59 -7.32
CA HIS A 299 8.97 -1.90 -5.96
C HIS A 299 7.82 -2.39 -5.06
N GLU A 300 8.10 -3.10 -3.98
CA GLU A 300 7.10 -3.65 -3.03
C GLU A 300 6.05 -2.64 -2.54
N THR A 301 6.41 -1.35 -2.51
CA THR A 301 5.59 -0.22 -2.07
C THR A 301 4.89 0.53 -3.21
N SER A 302 5.08 0.11 -4.46
CA SER A 302 4.55 0.76 -5.66
C SER A 302 3.24 0.10 -6.11
N GLY A 303 2.34 0.90 -6.69
CA GLY A 303 1.10 0.38 -7.28
C GLY A 303 0.26 -0.45 -6.31
N ILE A 304 0.02 -1.72 -6.64
CA ILE A 304 -0.57 -2.73 -5.76
C ILE A 304 0.51 -3.76 -5.47
N LEU A 305 1.25 -3.61 -4.37
CA LEU A 305 2.32 -4.56 -3.97
C LEU A 305 3.34 -4.86 -5.10
N GLY A 306 3.82 -3.84 -5.81
CA GLY A 306 4.75 -3.98 -6.93
C GLY A 306 4.11 -4.08 -8.31
N PHE A 307 2.79 -4.28 -8.40
CA PHE A 307 2.09 -4.21 -9.69
C PHE A 307 1.76 -2.77 -10.05
N LEU A 308 2.42 -2.25 -11.07
CA LEU A 308 2.17 -0.90 -11.58
C LEU A 308 0.83 -0.86 -12.33
N LEU A 309 0.08 0.23 -12.16
CA LEU A 309 -1.20 0.39 -12.87
C LEU A 309 -1.02 0.45 -14.39
N SER A 310 0.11 0.99 -14.86
CA SER A 310 0.49 0.97 -16.28
C SER A 310 0.63 -0.45 -16.82
N ASP A 311 1.25 -1.35 -16.04
CA ASP A 311 1.46 -2.74 -16.43
C ASP A 311 0.12 -3.47 -16.48
N ILE A 312 -0.73 -3.25 -15.47
CA ILE A 312 -2.08 -3.80 -15.44
C ILE A 312 -2.90 -3.32 -16.66
N PHE A 313 -2.99 -2.01 -16.91
CA PHE A 313 -3.82 -1.52 -18.01
C PHE A 313 -3.25 -1.87 -19.38
N SER A 314 -1.92 -1.87 -19.54
CA SER A 314 -1.30 -2.28 -20.79
C SER A 314 -1.47 -3.77 -21.08
N SER A 315 -1.62 -4.61 -20.05
CA SER A 315 -1.87 -6.04 -20.18
C SER A 315 -3.28 -6.37 -20.72
N TYR A 316 -4.26 -5.47 -20.59
CA TYR A 316 -5.64 -5.72 -21.03
C TYR A 316 -5.73 -6.12 -22.50
N LYS A 317 -4.95 -5.48 -23.37
CA LYS A 317 -4.91 -5.82 -24.80
C LYS A 317 -4.48 -7.26 -25.09
N LYS A 318 -3.82 -7.92 -24.15
CA LYS A 318 -3.32 -9.30 -24.29
C LYS A 318 -4.36 -10.35 -23.92
N TYR A 319 -5.30 -10.03 -23.04
CA TYR A 319 -6.23 -11.03 -22.52
C TYR A 319 -7.70 -10.66 -22.45
N ARG A 320 -8.07 -9.39 -22.64
CA ARG A 320 -9.47 -8.96 -22.50
C ARG A 320 -10.41 -9.70 -23.46
N GLN A 321 -9.91 -10.08 -24.64
CA GLN A 321 -10.63 -10.84 -25.67
C GLN A 321 -10.46 -12.36 -25.55
N ASN A 322 -9.73 -12.85 -24.55
CA ASN A 322 -9.57 -14.30 -24.35
C ASN A 322 -10.83 -14.86 -23.68
N GLU A 323 -11.43 -15.87 -24.30
CA GLU A 323 -12.49 -16.68 -23.69
C GLU A 323 -11.91 -17.69 -22.71
N CYS A 324 -12.55 -17.82 -21.56
CA CYS A 324 -12.21 -18.82 -20.55
C CYS A 324 -12.67 -20.21 -21.01
N SER A 325 -11.75 -21.17 -21.03
CA SER A 325 -12.02 -22.57 -21.43
C SER A 325 -13.03 -23.30 -20.54
N TYR A 326 -13.41 -22.74 -19.38
CA TYR A 326 -14.37 -23.36 -18.45
C TYR A 326 -15.75 -22.70 -18.46
N CYS A 327 -15.82 -21.37 -18.53
CA CYS A 327 -17.11 -20.65 -18.47
C CYS A 327 -17.50 -19.96 -19.78
N GLY A 328 -16.63 -19.95 -20.79
CA GLY A 328 -16.84 -19.28 -22.08
C GLY A 328 -16.80 -17.75 -22.03
N GLN A 329 -16.70 -17.14 -20.84
CA GLN A 329 -16.70 -15.68 -20.70
C GLN A 329 -15.33 -15.07 -21.01
N LEU A 330 -15.34 -13.82 -21.49
CA LEU A 330 -14.15 -13.05 -21.85
C LEU A 330 -13.28 -12.67 -20.65
N SER A 331 -12.13 -12.04 -20.92
CA SER A 331 -11.17 -11.56 -19.92
C SER A 331 -10.44 -12.66 -19.14
N ALA A 332 -10.18 -13.80 -19.78
CA ALA A 332 -9.37 -14.87 -19.24
C ALA A 332 -7.87 -14.50 -19.24
N ALA A 333 -7.37 -14.00 -18.11
CA ALA A 333 -6.03 -13.46 -17.94
C ALA A 333 -4.90 -14.50 -17.80
N ILE A 334 -5.25 -15.77 -17.55
CA ILE A 334 -4.29 -16.84 -17.30
C ILE A 334 -4.20 -17.74 -18.53
N ASN A 335 -2.98 -17.99 -18.99
CA ASN A 335 -2.67 -19.06 -19.92
C ASN A 335 -2.13 -20.27 -19.15
N CYS A 336 -2.45 -21.48 -19.61
CA CYS A 336 -1.77 -22.67 -19.12
C CYS A 336 -0.25 -22.58 -19.43
N ALA A 337 0.60 -22.90 -18.45
CA ALA A 337 2.05 -22.81 -18.56
C ALA A 337 2.67 -23.93 -19.42
N GLU A 338 1.94 -25.02 -19.66
CA GLU A 338 2.33 -26.05 -20.63
C GLU A 338 2.40 -25.46 -22.06
N PRO A 339 3.58 -25.44 -22.71
CA PRO A 339 3.79 -24.74 -24.00
C PRO A 339 2.85 -25.19 -25.13
N SER A 340 2.44 -26.46 -25.12
CA SER A 340 1.52 -27.02 -26.13
C SER A 340 0.04 -26.72 -25.85
N CYS A 341 -0.29 -26.19 -24.67
CA CYS A 341 -1.66 -25.98 -24.24
C CYS A 341 -2.20 -24.60 -24.63
N SER A 342 -3.33 -24.55 -25.31
CA SER A 342 -4.00 -23.31 -25.69
C SER A 342 -5.05 -22.82 -24.67
N ARG A 343 -5.25 -23.55 -23.56
CA ARG A 343 -6.28 -23.22 -22.56
C ARG A 343 -5.96 -21.91 -21.86
N LYS A 344 -7.00 -21.09 -21.72
CA LYS A 344 -6.97 -19.81 -21.02
C LYS A 344 -8.11 -19.78 -20.03
N PHE A 345 -7.92 -19.21 -18.85
CA PHE A 345 -8.95 -19.23 -17.82
C PHE A 345 -8.86 -18.03 -16.87
N HIS A 346 -9.97 -17.75 -16.18
CA HIS A 346 -9.94 -16.89 -14.99
C HIS A 346 -9.39 -17.67 -13.82
N TYR A 347 -8.74 -16.98 -12.87
CA TYR A 347 -8.28 -17.62 -11.63
C TYR A 347 -9.39 -18.39 -10.91
N ILE A 348 -10.56 -17.75 -10.72
CA ILE A 348 -11.73 -18.34 -10.04
C ILE A 348 -12.21 -19.60 -10.77
N CYS A 349 -12.33 -19.52 -12.09
CA CYS A 349 -12.72 -20.66 -12.93
C CYS A 349 -11.71 -21.79 -12.82
N GLY A 350 -10.41 -21.47 -12.83
CA GLY A 350 -9.36 -22.45 -12.64
C GLY A 350 -9.44 -23.13 -11.27
N TYR A 351 -9.60 -22.35 -10.20
CA TYR A 351 -9.73 -22.88 -8.84
C TYR A 351 -10.90 -23.89 -8.73
N LYS A 352 -12.04 -23.59 -9.35
CA LYS A 352 -13.23 -24.47 -9.36
C LYS A 352 -13.07 -25.72 -10.22
N ASN A 353 -12.17 -25.70 -11.21
CA ASN A 353 -11.98 -26.76 -12.19
C ASN A 353 -10.62 -27.45 -12.03
N ASN A 354 -10.09 -27.56 -10.81
CA ASN A 354 -8.83 -28.26 -10.51
C ASN A 354 -7.61 -27.77 -11.33
N CYS A 355 -7.56 -26.48 -11.67
CA CYS A 355 -6.30 -25.87 -12.09
C CYS A 355 -5.40 -25.64 -10.88
N LEU A 356 -4.09 -25.60 -11.14
CA LEU A 356 -3.08 -25.26 -10.15
C LEU A 356 -2.41 -23.93 -10.52
N THR A 357 -2.38 -22.97 -9.61
CA THR A 357 -1.50 -21.79 -9.71
C THR A 357 -0.41 -21.96 -8.67
N GLN A 358 0.85 -21.86 -9.10
CA GLN A 358 2.00 -21.85 -8.20
C GLN A 358 2.15 -20.45 -7.59
N PHE A 359 2.43 -20.37 -6.30
CA PHE A 359 2.67 -19.11 -5.59
C PHE A 359 4.16 -18.90 -5.29
N SER A 360 5.00 -19.26 -6.25
CA SER A 360 6.44 -18.99 -6.26
C SER A 360 6.92 -18.66 -7.67
N GLY A 361 8.10 -18.06 -7.77
CA GLY A 361 8.70 -17.66 -9.05
C GLY A 361 7.76 -16.75 -9.86
N GLU A 362 7.49 -17.15 -11.12
CA GLU A 362 6.66 -16.40 -12.08
C GLU A 362 5.15 -16.68 -11.97
N PHE A 363 4.69 -17.32 -10.88
CA PHE A 363 3.28 -17.63 -10.64
C PHE A 363 2.60 -18.48 -11.74
N PHE A 364 3.34 -19.44 -12.30
CA PHE A 364 2.83 -20.31 -13.35
C PHE A 364 1.52 -20.99 -12.97
N SER A 365 0.62 -21.06 -13.93
CA SER A 365 -0.69 -21.67 -13.76
C SER A 365 -0.91 -22.78 -14.78
N PHE A 366 -1.46 -23.90 -14.34
CA PHE A 366 -1.63 -25.12 -15.12
C PHE A 366 -3.11 -25.51 -15.15
N CYS A 367 -3.62 -25.90 -16.32
CA CYS A 367 -4.97 -26.43 -16.42
C CYS A 367 -5.08 -27.83 -15.79
N HIS A 368 -6.30 -28.32 -15.58
CA HIS A 368 -6.56 -29.62 -14.95
C HIS A 368 -5.82 -30.82 -15.59
N GLU A 369 -5.50 -30.77 -16.88
CA GLU A 369 -4.74 -31.82 -17.57
C GLU A 369 -3.22 -31.72 -17.42
N HIS A 370 -2.70 -30.56 -17.03
CA HIS A 370 -1.26 -30.28 -17.00
C HIS A 370 -0.76 -29.92 -15.61
N VAL A 371 -1.52 -30.29 -14.56
CA VAL A 371 -1.10 -30.07 -13.18
C VAL A 371 0.24 -30.78 -12.94
N PRO A 372 1.30 -30.08 -12.52
CA PRO A 372 2.59 -30.70 -12.23
C PRO A 372 2.49 -31.49 -10.93
N ILE A 373 2.15 -32.78 -11.04
CA ILE A 373 2.07 -33.70 -9.91
C ILE A 373 3.51 -33.96 -9.41
N LYS A 374 3.80 -33.53 -8.18
CA LYS A 374 5.12 -33.74 -7.56
C LYS A 374 5.19 -34.97 -6.66
N HIS A 375 4.05 -35.57 -6.33
CA HIS A 375 4.00 -36.75 -5.49
C HIS A 375 3.10 -37.82 -6.14
N PRO A 376 3.65 -38.99 -6.50
CA PRO A 376 2.90 -40.01 -7.23
C PRO A 376 1.94 -40.81 -6.32
N GLU A 377 2.11 -40.77 -5.00
CA GLU A 377 1.27 -41.54 -4.11
C GLU A 377 -0.10 -40.90 -3.92
N THR A 378 -1.10 -41.78 -3.79
CA THR A 378 -2.50 -41.43 -3.56
C THR A 378 -2.92 -41.94 -2.19
N HIS A 379 -3.80 -41.22 -1.51
CA HIS A 379 -4.42 -41.71 -0.29
C HIS A 379 -5.72 -42.46 -0.58
N HIS A 380 -6.14 -43.28 0.39
CA HIS A 380 -7.45 -43.91 0.37
C HIS A 380 -8.57 -42.90 0.69
N ASP A 381 -9.81 -43.20 0.32
CA ASP A 381 -10.95 -42.28 0.49
C ASP A 381 -11.22 -41.90 1.95
N ARG A 382 -10.85 -42.78 2.90
CA ARG A 382 -11.00 -42.57 4.35
C ARG A 382 -9.81 -41.85 5.00
N GLN A 383 -8.90 -41.31 4.20
CA GLN A 383 -7.77 -40.55 4.73
C GLN A 383 -8.28 -39.31 5.48
N THR A 384 -7.80 -39.11 6.70
CA THR A 384 -8.15 -37.95 7.52
C THR A 384 -7.16 -36.81 7.34
N CYS A 385 -7.66 -35.58 7.35
CA CYS A 385 -6.83 -34.38 7.36
C CYS A 385 -6.17 -34.17 8.73
N LEU A 386 -4.87 -33.89 8.78
CA LEU A 386 -4.17 -33.60 10.04
C LEU A 386 -4.73 -32.39 10.77
N ILE A 387 -5.12 -31.34 10.03
CA ILE A 387 -5.54 -30.05 10.60
C ILE A 387 -6.96 -30.09 11.16
N CYS A 388 -7.96 -30.55 10.38
CA CYS A 388 -9.36 -30.54 10.83
C CYS A 388 -9.87 -31.89 11.34
N LYS A 389 -9.12 -32.98 11.13
CA LYS A 389 -9.49 -34.37 11.50
C LYS A 389 -10.67 -34.97 10.72
N ASP A 390 -11.24 -34.24 9.76
CA ASP A 390 -12.27 -34.77 8.86
C ASP A 390 -11.67 -35.57 7.70
N GLU A 391 -12.49 -36.41 7.06
CA GLU A 391 -12.12 -37.14 5.84
C GLU A 391 -11.79 -36.18 4.68
N ILE A 392 -10.73 -36.50 3.93
CA ILE A 392 -10.32 -35.74 2.74
C ILE A 392 -11.27 -35.99 1.56
N GLY A 393 -11.87 -37.19 1.52
CA GLY A 393 -12.67 -37.66 0.40
C GLY A 393 -11.81 -38.34 -0.66
N PRO A 394 -12.30 -38.47 -1.91
CA PRO A 394 -11.55 -39.07 -3.00
C PRO A 394 -10.26 -38.30 -3.29
N TYR A 395 -9.18 -39.03 -3.59
CA TYR A 395 -7.91 -38.42 -3.97
C TYR A 395 -8.07 -37.47 -5.18
N ASN A 396 -7.56 -36.25 -5.04
CA ASN A 396 -7.46 -35.30 -6.13
C ASN A 396 -6.13 -34.52 -5.99
N PRO A 397 -5.29 -34.45 -7.03
CA PRO A 397 -3.93 -33.90 -6.94
C PRO A 397 -3.86 -32.41 -6.61
N VAL A 398 -4.98 -31.68 -6.72
CA VAL A 398 -5.06 -30.24 -6.39
C VAL A 398 -5.69 -30.03 -5.02
N THR A 399 -6.69 -30.82 -4.62
CA THR A 399 -7.39 -30.60 -3.34
C THR A 399 -6.83 -31.43 -2.19
N SER A 400 -6.15 -32.54 -2.48
CA SER A 400 -5.45 -33.39 -1.52
C SER A 400 -3.97 -33.00 -1.44
N PHE A 401 -3.51 -32.59 -0.27
CA PHE A 401 -2.16 -32.10 -0.05
C PHE A 401 -1.40 -32.99 0.93
N CYS A 402 -0.25 -33.54 0.54
CA CYS A 402 0.62 -34.32 1.42
C CYS A 402 1.78 -33.48 1.97
N THR A 403 2.19 -33.73 3.21
CA THR A 403 3.45 -33.21 3.74
C THR A 403 4.61 -34.08 3.30
N LEU A 404 5.65 -33.47 2.72
CA LEU A 404 6.92 -34.13 2.43
C LEU A 404 7.89 -33.87 3.58
N CYS A 405 7.77 -34.65 4.64
CA CYS A 405 8.67 -34.59 5.77
C CYS A 405 9.95 -35.38 5.46
N PRO A 406 11.12 -34.99 5.99
CA PRO A 406 12.28 -35.86 6.02
C PRO A 406 11.94 -37.16 6.75
N PRO A 407 12.56 -38.29 6.36
CA PRO A 407 12.39 -39.54 7.10
C PRO A 407 12.84 -39.36 8.55
N GLU A 408 12.13 -40.02 9.47
CA GLU A 408 12.50 -40.00 10.88
C GLU A 408 13.87 -40.65 11.10
N LEU A 409 14.67 -40.09 12.01
CA LEU A 409 16.05 -40.55 12.28
C LEU A 409 16.11 -41.98 12.83
N GLU A 410 15.06 -42.43 13.51
CA GLU A 410 15.01 -43.73 14.19
C GLU A 410 14.46 -44.85 13.31
N THR A 411 13.43 -44.56 12.50
CA THR A 411 12.74 -45.55 11.66
C THR A 411 13.24 -45.53 10.21
N GLY A 412 13.79 -44.40 9.75
CA GLY A 412 14.17 -44.20 8.35
C GLY A 412 12.97 -44.08 7.40
N GLU A 413 11.74 -44.08 7.92
CA GLU A 413 10.51 -44.01 7.15
C GLU A 413 10.01 -42.57 7.06
N THR A 414 9.50 -42.19 5.89
CA THR A 414 8.83 -40.91 5.69
C THR A 414 7.34 -41.10 5.96
N GLU A 415 6.84 -40.58 7.08
CA GLU A 415 5.40 -40.52 7.30
C GLU A 415 4.77 -39.45 6.40
N ILE A 416 3.87 -39.88 5.52
CA ILE A 416 3.15 -39.00 4.59
C ILE A 416 1.83 -38.62 5.22
N VAL A 417 1.74 -37.37 5.64
CA VAL A 417 0.54 -36.84 6.28
C VAL A 417 -0.27 -35.99 5.32
N TRP A 418 -1.57 -36.28 5.24
CA TRP A 418 -2.47 -35.65 4.28
C TRP A 418 -3.33 -34.55 4.89
N ASN A 419 -3.68 -33.56 4.06
CA ASN A 419 -4.44 -32.38 4.43
C ASN A 419 -5.36 -31.97 3.29
N HIS A 420 -6.53 -31.39 3.61
CA HIS A 420 -7.23 -30.59 2.62
C HIS A 420 -6.36 -29.39 2.25
N ARG A 421 -6.20 -29.11 0.95
CA ARG A 421 -5.54 -27.90 0.46
C ARG A 421 -6.11 -26.63 1.12
N LEU A 422 -7.43 -26.59 1.33
CA LEU A 422 -8.10 -25.46 1.97
C LEU A 422 -7.69 -25.28 3.44
N CYS A 423 -7.57 -26.37 4.20
CA CYS A 423 -7.13 -26.32 5.60
C CYS A 423 -5.68 -25.82 5.69
N LEU A 424 -4.81 -26.32 4.81
CA LEU A 424 -3.43 -25.87 4.75
C LEU A 424 -3.30 -24.41 4.30
N GLN A 425 -4.14 -23.98 3.35
CA GLN A 425 -4.20 -22.59 2.90
C GLN A 425 -4.63 -21.64 4.05
N LYS A 426 -5.61 -22.03 4.87
CA LYS A 426 -6.01 -21.27 6.07
C LYS A 426 -4.85 -21.15 7.06
N PHE A 427 -4.15 -22.26 7.31
CA PHE A 427 -3.00 -22.25 8.20
C PHE A 427 -1.90 -21.33 7.68
N ALA A 428 -1.56 -21.40 6.39
CA ALA A 428 -0.59 -20.49 5.76
C ALA A 428 -0.99 -19.02 5.88
N PHE A 429 -2.27 -18.71 5.68
CA PHE A 429 -2.78 -17.35 5.86
C PHE A 429 -2.61 -16.83 7.28
N GLN A 430 -2.85 -17.66 8.29
CA GLN A 430 -2.68 -17.25 9.68
C GLN A 430 -1.20 -17.10 10.05
N ALA A 431 -0.36 -18.02 9.58
CA ALA A 431 1.04 -18.11 10.00
C ALA A 431 1.98 -17.09 9.32
N GLY A 432 1.71 -16.68 8.08
CA GLY A 432 2.58 -15.73 7.37
C GLY A 432 4.04 -16.18 7.35
N TYR A 433 4.98 -15.35 7.82
CA TYR A 433 6.41 -15.69 7.92
C TYR A 433 6.71 -16.93 8.77
N TYR A 434 5.81 -17.32 9.67
CA TYR A 434 5.94 -18.49 10.54
C TYR A 434 5.35 -19.77 9.92
N PHE A 435 4.91 -19.74 8.65
CA PHE A 435 4.37 -20.92 8.00
C PHE A 435 5.44 -22.00 7.85
N LYS A 436 5.17 -23.15 8.47
CA LYS A 436 6.02 -24.34 8.54
C LYS A 436 5.19 -25.59 8.25
N CYS A 437 5.85 -26.73 8.10
CA CYS A 437 5.16 -28.01 7.99
C CYS A 437 4.31 -28.27 9.25
N PRO A 438 2.98 -28.52 9.14
CA PRO A 438 2.15 -28.79 10.31
C PRO A 438 2.46 -30.15 10.98
N ASN A 439 3.19 -31.04 10.28
CA ASN A 439 3.61 -32.32 10.82
C ASN A 439 4.95 -32.21 11.57
N CYS A 440 6.03 -31.86 10.88
CA CYS A 440 7.38 -31.94 11.47
C CYS A 440 8.00 -30.60 11.88
N TYR A 441 7.44 -29.45 11.49
CA TYR A 441 7.94 -28.08 11.74
C TYR A 441 9.36 -27.73 11.21
N GLU A 442 10.21 -28.71 10.98
CA GLU A 442 11.64 -28.56 10.67
C GLU A 442 11.96 -28.67 9.18
N ALA A 443 10.99 -29.09 8.36
CA ALA A 443 11.18 -29.22 6.91
C ALA A 443 11.39 -27.84 6.25
N LYS A 444 12.66 -27.46 6.03
CA LYS A 444 13.05 -26.16 5.44
C LYS A 444 12.51 -25.94 4.03
N GLU A 445 12.32 -27.00 3.26
CA GLU A 445 11.83 -26.94 1.87
C GLU A 445 10.30 -26.97 1.77
N PHE A 446 9.59 -27.24 2.87
CA PHE A 446 8.14 -27.42 2.87
C PHE A 446 7.39 -26.18 2.38
N THR A 447 7.79 -25.00 2.84
CA THR A 447 7.13 -23.73 2.48
C THR A 447 7.20 -23.49 0.97
N GLU A 448 8.35 -23.78 0.35
CA GLU A 448 8.50 -23.64 -1.10
C GLU A 448 7.72 -24.71 -1.86
N PHE A 449 7.76 -25.97 -1.39
CA PHE A 449 6.92 -27.03 -1.93
C PHE A 449 5.43 -26.66 -1.88
N ALA A 450 4.95 -26.16 -0.75
CA ALA A 450 3.57 -25.73 -0.57
C ALA A 450 3.18 -24.61 -1.55
N ARG A 451 4.06 -23.61 -1.75
CA ARG A 451 3.87 -22.57 -2.78
C ARG A 451 3.75 -23.15 -4.18
N GLN A 452 4.63 -24.08 -4.55
CA GLN A 452 4.62 -24.76 -5.85
C GLN A 452 3.42 -25.70 -6.03
N GLN A 453 2.75 -26.08 -4.94
CA GLN A 453 1.51 -26.86 -4.94
C GLN A 453 0.28 -25.98 -4.63
N GLY A 454 0.41 -24.67 -4.83
CA GLY A 454 -0.72 -23.73 -4.85
C GLY A 454 -1.25 -23.31 -3.49
N ILE A 455 -0.39 -23.33 -2.46
CA ILE A 455 -0.61 -22.67 -1.17
C ILE A 455 0.03 -21.28 -1.21
N PHE A 456 -0.79 -20.24 -1.11
CA PHE A 456 -0.30 -18.88 -0.97
C PHE A 456 0.15 -18.61 0.47
N VAL A 457 1.36 -18.07 0.66
CA VAL A 457 1.88 -17.68 1.97
C VAL A 457 2.07 -16.16 1.99
N PRO A 458 1.29 -15.40 2.77
CA PRO A 458 1.40 -13.95 2.78
C PRO A 458 2.70 -13.49 3.43
N MET A 459 3.31 -12.43 2.89
CA MET A 459 4.51 -11.79 3.43
C MET A 459 4.14 -10.85 4.58
N ARG A 460 3.82 -11.43 5.75
CA ARG A 460 3.54 -10.68 6.97
C ARG A 460 3.79 -11.52 8.21
N ASP A 461 3.87 -10.85 9.36
CA ASP A 461 3.83 -11.52 10.66
C ASP A 461 2.52 -12.29 10.83
N ALA A 462 2.57 -13.30 11.69
CA ALA A 462 1.42 -14.13 11.92
C ALA A 462 0.25 -13.32 12.48
N SER A 463 -0.99 -13.69 12.15
CA SER A 463 -2.17 -12.92 12.55
C SER A 463 -2.31 -12.83 14.07
N TRP A 464 -1.82 -13.83 14.81
CA TRP A 464 -1.81 -13.82 16.27
C TRP A 464 -0.81 -12.81 16.88
N GLU A 465 0.20 -12.35 16.13
CA GLU A 465 1.09 -11.26 16.56
C GLU A 465 0.49 -9.87 16.30
N LEU A 466 -0.50 -9.79 15.41
CA LEU A 466 -1.17 -8.56 14.99
C LEU A 466 -2.45 -8.26 15.78
N GLU A 467 -2.83 -9.13 16.73
CA GLU A 467 -3.98 -8.89 17.61
C GLU A 467 -3.71 -7.69 18.54
N LYS A 468 -4.65 -6.75 18.60
CA LYS A 468 -4.59 -5.65 19.57
C LYS A 468 -4.55 -6.26 20.96
N HIS A 469 -3.43 -6.01 21.66
CA HIS A 469 -3.12 -6.54 23.00
C HIS A 469 -2.43 -7.91 23.07
N ALA A 470 -1.97 -8.49 21.95
CA ALA A 470 -1.18 -9.74 21.96
C ALA A 470 0.04 -9.71 22.91
N PHE A 471 0.61 -8.52 23.16
CA PHE A 471 1.74 -8.32 24.07
C PHE A 471 1.38 -7.61 25.39
N LYS A 472 0.09 -7.31 25.62
CA LYS A 472 -0.34 -6.54 26.82
C LYS A 472 -0.14 -7.32 28.11
N ASP A 473 -0.15 -8.65 28.01
CA ASP A 473 0.08 -9.56 29.13
C ASP A 473 1.54 -10.05 29.19
N ILE A 474 2.31 -9.89 28.12
CA ILE A 474 3.72 -10.31 28.02
C ILE A 474 4.67 -9.28 28.67
N HIS A 475 4.22 -8.03 28.85
CA HIS A 475 5.04 -6.94 29.40
C HIS A 475 4.47 -6.27 30.66
N GLN A 476 3.64 -6.96 31.43
CA GLN A 476 3.39 -6.53 32.80
C GLN A 476 4.57 -6.98 33.67
N TYR A 477 5.62 -6.15 33.72
CA TYR A 477 6.74 -6.30 34.66
C TYR A 477 6.21 -6.15 36.10
N ARG A 478 5.62 -7.22 36.63
CA ARG A 478 5.15 -7.30 38.01
C ARG A 478 6.11 -8.19 38.78
N CYS A 479 6.67 -7.63 39.85
CA CYS A 479 7.47 -8.41 40.78
C CYS A 479 6.63 -9.54 41.38
N CYS A 480 7.04 -10.79 41.16
CA CYS A 480 6.35 -11.99 41.63
C CYS A 480 6.56 -12.33 43.12
N ALA A 481 7.29 -11.50 43.87
CA ALA A 481 7.46 -11.70 45.31
C ALA A 481 6.13 -11.55 46.08
N GLU A 482 5.82 -12.51 46.97
CA GLU A 482 4.57 -12.58 47.74
C GLU A 482 4.24 -11.28 48.50
N ASN A 483 5.27 -10.58 49.00
CA ASN A 483 5.14 -9.34 49.77
C ASN A 483 5.96 -8.20 49.16
N CYS A 484 5.77 -7.90 47.87
CA CYS A 484 6.50 -6.81 47.22
C CYS A 484 6.03 -5.42 47.71
N GLN A 485 6.87 -4.76 48.51
CA GLN A 485 6.64 -3.42 49.07
C GLN A 485 6.64 -2.29 48.00
N LEU A 486 6.96 -2.62 46.75
CA LEU A 486 7.07 -1.66 45.64
C LEU A 486 5.85 -1.66 44.71
N VAL A 487 4.83 -2.46 45.02
CA VAL A 487 3.57 -2.52 44.26
C VAL A 487 2.74 -1.26 44.55
N GLY A 488 2.73 -0.29 43.63
CA GLY A 488 1.72 0.78 43.61
C GLY A 488 2.20 2.24 43.62
N ASN A 489 3.51 2.54 43.69
CA ASN A 489 3.97 3.94 43.66
C ASN A 489 4.09 4.49 42.23
N LYS A 490 3.14 5.36 41.84
CA LYS A 490 3.11 6.11 40.57
C LYS A 490 4.09 7.29 40.51
N SER A 491 5.03 7.42 41.44
CA SER A 491 5.92 8.58 41.57
C SER A 491 7.39 8.20 41.40
N GLY A 492 7.89 8.36 40.17
CA GLY A 492 9.15 9.03 39.83
C GLY A 492 10.47 8.82 40.59
N GLY A 493 10.65 7.82 41.45
CA GLY A 493 11.89 7.62 42.22
C GLY A 493 12.35 6.17 42.26
N LYS A 494 13.57 5.90 41.76
CA LYS A 494 14.26 4.60 41.66
C LYS A 494 13.59 3.54 40.76
N LYS A 495 13.54 3.88 39.49
CA LYS A 495 13.40 2.93 38.39
C LYS A 495 14.68 2.07 38.28
N ARG A 496 14.53 0.74 38.15
CA ARG A 496 15.31 -0.19 37.27
C ARG A 496 16.35 -1.15 37.86
N GLU A 497 16.00 -1.99 38.81
CA GLU A 497 16.71 -3.28 38.92
C GLU A 497 15.68 -4.40 39.09
N MET A 498 14.93 -4.65 38.01
CA MET A 498 14.14 -5.86 37.87
C MET A 498 14.94 -6.89 37.10
N VAL A 499 14.85 -8.13 37.53
CA VAL A 499 15.52 -9.28 36.93
C VAL A 499 14.49 -10.27 36.44
N GLY A 500 14.74 -10.81 35.25
CA GLY A 500 13.98 -11.93 34.69
C GLY A 500 14.64 -13.24 35.06
N CYS A 501 13.86 -14.30 35.23
CA CYS A 501 14.40 -15.62 35.49
C CYS A 501 15.31 -16.04 34.32
N LYS A 502 16.55 -16.44 34.60
CA LYS A 502 17.52 -16.84 33.56
C LYS A 502 17.11 -18.07 32.76
N ALA A 503 16.18 -18.89 33.28
CA ALA A 503 15.71 -20.11 32.62
C ALA A 503 14.49 -19.87 31.72
N CYS A 504 13.45 -19.15 32.19
CA CYS A 504 12.21 -18.97 31.43
C CYS A 504 12.01 -17.57 30.87
N GLY A 505 12.77 -16.57 31.33
CA GLY A 505 12.63 -15.16 30.96
C GLY A 505 11.30 -14.49 31.39
N GLY A 506 10.28 -15.27 31.75
CA GLY A 506 8.91 -14.79 32.00
C GLY A 506 8.63 -14.31 33.42
N ALA A 507 9.16 -15.01 34.43
CA ALA A 507 9.02 -14.55 35.82
C ALA A 507 9.97 -13.38 36.08
N THR A 508 9.46 -12.30 36.67
CA THR A 508 10.26 -11.11 36.98
C THR A 508 10.18 -10.72 38.45
N MET A 509 11.29 -10.29 39.05
CA MET A 509 11.38 -9.89 40.45
C MET A 509 12.28 -8.65 40.59
N HIS A 510 12.06 -7.79 41.58
CA HIS A 510 13.07 -6.77 41.91
C HIS A 510 14.31 -7.43 42.49
N MET A 511 15.51 -6.91 42.21
CA MET A 511 16.77 -7.37 42.82
C MET A 511 16.70 -7.47 44.34
N ILE A 512 16.11 -6.45 44.97
CA ILE A 512 15.91 -6.39 46.43
C ILE A 512 14.93 -7.48 46.90
N CYS A 513 13.90 -7.77 46.11
CA CYS A 513 12.93 -8.81 46.42
C CYS A 513 13.50 -10.22 46.21
N ALA A 514 14.44 -10.38 45.27
CA ALA A 514 15.16 -11.63 45.03
C ALA A 514 16.31 -11.85 46.04
N GLY A 515 16.77 -10.79 46.71
CA GLY A 515 17.90 -10.85 47.65
C GLY A 515 19.24 -11.16 46.98
N LEU A 516 19.37 -10.87 45.69
CA LEU A 516 20.54 -11.20 44.88
C LEU A 516 21.46 -9.99 44.73
N ASN A 517 22.77 -10.26 44.62
CA ASN A 517 23.79 -9.24 44.34
C ASN A 517 24.08 -9.11 42.83
N ASP A 518 23.89 -10.19 42.06
CA ASP A 518 24.04 -10.21 40.60
C ASP A 518 22.66 -10.35 39.92
N PRO A 519 22.32 -9.47 38.96
CA PRO A 519 21.10 -9.57 38.19
C PRO A 519 20.90 -10.86 37.39
N SER A 520 22.00 -11.55 37.07
CA SER A 520 22.02 -12.72 36.19
C SER A 520 21.68 -14.03 36.93
N ASP A 521 21.64 -14.00 38.26
CA ASP A 521 21.52 -15.20 39.09
C ASP A 521 20.07 -15.61 39.40
N TYR A 522 19.10 -14.80 39.01
CA TYR A 522 17.71 -15.03 39.36
C TYR A 522 17.10 -16.24 38.63
N VAL A 523 16.55 -17.19 39.40
CA VAL A 523 15.73 -18.32 38.93
C VAL A 523 14.42 -18.30 39.70
N CYS A 524 13.27 -18.40 39.02
CA CYS A 524 11.98 -18.47 39.71
C CYS A 524 11.77 -19.85 40.35
N SER A 525 10.85 -19.93 41.32
CA SER A 525 10.49 -21.17 42.01
C SER A 525 10.15 -22.30 41.04
N ASP A 526 9.46 -21.99 39.95
CA ASP A 526 9.02 -22.98 38.95
C ASP A 526 10.20 -23.54 38.15
N CYS A 527 11.25 -22.74 37.95
CA CYS A 527 12.48 -23.14 37.27
C CYS A 527 13.58 -23.61 38.23
N MET A 528 13.36 -23.57 39.55
CA MET A 528 14.28 -24.14 40.54
C MET A 528 14.16 -25.67 40.64
N ASP A 529 13.22 -26.28 39.92
CA ASP A 529 13.11 -27.74 39.85
C ASP A 529 14.39 -28.32 39.22
N ALA A 530 15.02 -29.26 39.95
CA ALA A 530 16.43 -29.65 39.80
C ALA A 530 16.77 -30.31 38.45
N THR A 531 15.77 -30.55 37.60
CA THR A 531 15.93 -31.09 36.25
C THR A 531 16.38 -30.02 35.23
N PHE A 532 16.07 -28.74 35.45
CA PHE A 532 16.40 -27.65 34.52
C PHE A 532 17.80 -27.04 34.72
N ILE A 533 18.36 -27.13 35.93
CA ILE A 533 19.63 -26.49 36.31
C ILE A 533 20.86 -27.19 35.67
N LYS A 534 20.73 -28.44 35.20
CA LYS A 534 21.84 -29.19 34.57
C LYS A 534 22.07 -28.89 33.08
N LEU A 535 21.27 -28.01 32.47
CA LEU A 535 21.32 -27.71 31.02
C LEU A 535 21.88 -26.32 30.68
N PHE A 536 22.34 -25.55 31.69
CA PHE A 536 22.95 -24.23 31.50
C PHE A 536 24.31 -24.12 32.19
#